data_AF-A0A2V7RES2-F1
#
_entry.id   AF-A0A2V7RES2-F1
#
_cell.length_a   1.000
_cell.length_b   1.000
_cell.length_c   1.000
_cell.angle_alpha   90.00
_cell.angle_beta   90.00
_cell.angle_gamma   90.00
#
_symmetry.space_group_name_H-M   'P 1'
#
loop_
_entity.id
_entity.type
_entity.pdbx_description
1 polymer ?
#
loop_
_entity_poly.entity_id
_entity_poly.type
_entity_poly.pdbx_seq_one_letter_code
_entity_poly.pdbx_strand_id
1 'polypeptide(L)'
;MSTSILDRISALADPTRSRILLLLDGRELMVGELCGVLQLPQSTVSRHLKILSDEGWVVARGEGTSRFYSMIQSRLDPAAKRLWLVVRDQVSASPGAAHDARRRDGIVAQRVAARRNRSQDFFSTSHAAWDAMRSEMIGSRTDLLALLDLLDERWTVGDLGCGTGHVSEALAASVARVIA
;
A
#
# COMPACT_ATOMS: atom_id res chain seq x y z
N MET A 1 -17.33 20.83 -11.13
CA MET A 1 -18.35 21.75 -10.58
C MET A 1 -17.83 22.25 -9.25
N SER A 2 -17.96 23.55 -8.93
CA SER A 2 -17.57 24.07 -7.63
C SER A 2 -18.57 23.58 -6.57
N THR A 3 -18.25 22.50 -5.88
CA THR A 3 -19.05 21.97 -4.77
C THR A 3 -19.22 23.05 -3.69
N SER A 4 -20.46 23.33 -3.31
CA SER A 4 -20.78 24.34 -2.30
C SER A 4 -20.16 23.96 -0.95
N ILE A 5 -19.88 24.95 -0.11
CA ILE A 5 -19.46 24.68 1.27
C ILE A 5 -20.56 23.92 2.05
N LEU A 6 -21.83 24.12 1.71
CA LEU A 6 -22.95 23.42 2.33
C LEU A 6 -22.96 21.93 1.98
N ASP A 7 -22.66 21.58 0.72
CA ASP A 7 -22.57 20.19 0.27
C ASP A 7 -21.41 19.47 1.00
N ARG A 8 -20.29 20.18 1.17
CA ARG A 8 -19.13 19.70 1.93
C ARG A 8 -19.46 19.45 3.40
N ILE A 9 -20.18 20.37 4.03
CA ILE A 9 -20.64 20.20 5.41
C ILE A 9 -21.59 19.01 5.49
N SER A 10 -22.53 18.89 4.56
CA SER A 10 -23.45 17.74 4.47
C SER A 10 -22.69 16.40 4.33
N ALA A 11 -21.64 16.39 3.52
CA ALA A 11 -20.75 15.23 3.37
C ALA A 11 -19.98 14.90 4.66
N LEU A 12 -19.67 15.87 5.53
CA LEU A 12 -19.00 15.63 6.80
C LEU A 12 -19.95 15.44 7.99
N ALA A 13 -21.21 15.82 7.87
CA ALA A 13 -22.26 15.73 8.89
C ALA A 13 -22.72 14.28 9.18
N ASP A 14 -21.81 13.32 9.05
CA ASP A 14 -21.99 11.91 9.39
C ASP A 14 -20.71 11.40 10.07
N PRO A 15 -20.83 10.79 11.26
CA PRO A 15 -19.68 10.36 12.03
C PRO A 15 -18.88 9.26 11.32
N THR A 16 -19.53 8.39 10.54
CA THR A 16 -18.86 7.33 9.79
C THR A 16 -18.04 7.90 8.64
N ARG A 17 -18.58 8.88 7.89
CA ARG A 17 -17.83 9.56 6.81
C ARG A 17 -16.61 10.28 7.35
N SER A 18 -16.75 10.98 8.47
CA SER A 18 -15.63 11.65 9.13
C SER A 18 -14.57 10.67 9.64
N ARG A 19 -14.97 9.51 10.19
CA ARG A 19 -14.05 8.42 10.57
C ARG A 19 -13.34 7.82 9.36
N ILE A 20 -14.03 7.60 8.24
CA ILE A 20 -13.43 7.13 6.98
C ILE A 20 -12.36 8.12 6.52
N LEU A 21 -12.65 9.42 6.50
CA LEU A 21 -11.66 10.43 6.10
C LEU A 21 -10.45 10.46 7.03
N LEU A 22 -10.65 10.31 8.34
CA LEU A 22 -9.55 10.23 9.30
C LEU A 22 -8.65 9.01 9.03
N LEU A 23 -9.24 7.88 8.65
CA LEU A 23 -8.50 6.66 8.31
C LEU A 23 -7.72 6.78 6.99
N LEU A 24 -8.24 7.57 6.05
CA LEU A 24 -7.67 7.78 4.72
C LEU A 24 -6.74 9.01 4.63
N ASP A 25 -6.61 9.80 5.69
CA ASP A 25 -5.78 11.01 5.71
C ASP A 25 -4.29 10.65 5.56
N GLY A 26 -3.75 10.85 4.35
CA GLY A 26 -2.37 10.52 4.01
C GLY A 26 -2.07 9.01 3.97
N ARG A 27 -3.11 8.17 3.81
CA ARG A 27 -3.00 6.71 3.74
C ARG A 27 -3.95 6.16 2.68
N GLU A 28 -3.66 4.95 2.18
CA GLU A 28 -4.54 4.25 1.25
C GLU A 28 -5.05 2.92 1.82
N LEU A 29 -6.36 2.68 1.68
CA LEU A 29 -7.03 1.48 2.15
C LEU A 29 -8.03 0.97 1.10
N MET A 30 -8.20 -0.35 1.03
CA MET A 30 -9.25 -1.00 0.26
C MET A 30 -10.59 -0.94 0.99
N VAL A 31 -11.69 -1.08 0.24
CA VAL A 31 -13.04 -1.14 0.83
C VAL A 31 -13.13 -2.24 1.89
N GLY A 32 -12.60 -3.43 1.61
CA GLY A 32 -12.59 -4.55 2.56
C GLY A 32 -11.81 -4.24 3.84
N GLU A 33 -10.69 -3.52 3.73
CA GLU A 33 -9.92 -3.08 4.90
C GLU A 33 -10.71 -2.07 5.74
N LEU A 34 -11.35 -1.10 5.10
CA LEU A 34 -12.23 -0.13 5.78
C LEU A 34 -13.40 -0.82 6.49
N CYS A 35 -13.99 -1.86 5.89
CA CYS A 35 -15.01 -2.69 6.54
C CYS A 35 -14.46 -3.36 7.80
N GLY A 36 -13.26 -3.94 7.71
CA GLY A 36 -12.58 -4.55 8.85
C GLY A 36 -12.22 -3.54 9.96
N VAL A 37 -11.80 -2.33 9.62
CA VAL A 37 -11.52 -1.28 10.61
C VAL A 37 -12.79 -0.81 11.30
N LEU A 38 -13.81 -0.45 10.51
CA LEU A 38 -15.04 0.18 11.03
C LEU A 38 -16.04 -0.83 11.59
N GLN A 39 -15.87 -2.12 11.30
CA GLN A 39 -16.82 -3.20 11.62
C GLN A 39 -18.21 -2.92 11.03
N LEU A 40 -18.21 -2.46 9.77
CA LEU A 40 -19.43 -2.13 9.03
C LEU A 40 -19.55 -2.99 7.78
N PRO A 41 -20.79 -3.28 7.32
CA PRO A 41 -21.01 -3.97 6.07
C PRO A 41 -20.44 -3.21 4.86
N GLN A 42 -20.01 -3.97 3.86
CA GLN A 42 -19.42 -3.42 2.64
C GLN A 42 -20.35 -2.48 1.87
N SER A 43 -21.67 -2.76 1.85
CA SER A 43 -22.66 -1.89 1.22
C SER A 43 -22.69 -0.50 1.85
N THR A 44 -22.62 -0.43 3.18
CA THR A 44 -22.59 0.82 3.96
C THR A 44 -21.31 1.61 3.67
N VAL A 45 -20.15 0.97 3.77
CA VAL A 45 -18.85 1.61 3.50
C VAL A 45 -18.78 2.11 2.06
N SER A 46 -19.21 1.30 1.09
CA SER A 46 -19.20 1.69 -0.34
C SER A 46 -20.10 2.89 -0.61
N ARG A 47 -21.29 2.95 0.01
CA ARG A 47 -22.20 4.11 -0.09
C ARG A 47 -21.53 5.38 0.44
N HIS A 48 -20.88 5.31 1.59
CA HIS A 48 -20.15 6.45 2.16
C HIS A 48 -18.98 6.89 1.28
N LEU A 49 -18.19 5.94 0.76
CA LEU A 49 -17.09 6.24 -0.17
C LEU A 49 -17.58 6.88 -1.47
N LYS A 50 -18.75 6.45 -1.97
CA LYS A 50 -19.37 7.08 -3.14
C LYS A 50 -19.68 8.55 -2.88
N ILE A 51 -20.36 8.86 -1.78
CA ILE A 51 -20.68 10.25 -1.40
C ILE A 51 -19.38 11.07 -1.25
N LEU A 52 -18.38 10.54 -0.52
CA LEU A 52 -17.11 11.22 -0.34
C LEU A 52 -16.35 11.43 -1.65
N SER A 53 -16.46 10.50 -2.60
CA SER A 53 -15.83 10.63 -3.92
C SER A 53 -16.55 11.63 -4.82
N ASP A 54 -17.89 11.61 -4.82
CA ASP A 54 -18.72 12.53 -5.61
C ASP A 54 -18.50 13.99 -5.14
N GLU A 55 -18.26 14.18 -3.84
CA GLU A 55 -17.96 15.47 -3.19
C GLU A 55 -16.47 15.85 -3.20
N GLY A 56 -15.61 15.03 -3.82
CA GLY A 56 -14.18 15.33 -4.01
C GLY A 56 -13.29 15.18 -2.77
N TRP A 57 -13.75 14.52 -1.72
CA TRP A 57 -12.96 14.28 -0.51
C TRP A 57 -11.95 13.14 -0.67
N VAL A 58 -12.30 12.10 -1.43
CA VAL A 58 -11.43 10.92 -1.61
C VAL A 58 -11.16 10.67 -3.08
N VAL A 59 -10.01 10.08 -3.37
CA VAL A 59 -9.64 9.59 -4.69
C VAL A 59 -9.48 8.07 -4.66
N ALA A 60 -9.87 7.42 -5.75
CA ALA A 60 -9.73 5.99 -5.93
C ALA A 60 -8.65 5.67 -6.97
N ARG A 61 -7.79 4.69 -6.68
CA ARG A 61 -6.76 4.15 -7.56
C ARG A 61 -6.99 2.65 -7.73
N GLY A 62 -6.98 2.16 -8.98
CA GLY A 62 -7.02 0.72 -9.27
C GLY A 62 -5.61 0.10 -9.22
N GLU A 63 -5.52 -1.11 -8.68
CA GLU A 63 -4.29 -1.93 -8.69
C GLU A 63 -4.70 -3.40 -8.81
N GLY A 64 -4.52 -3.97 -10.02
CA GLY A 64 -5.06 -5.29 -10.35
C GLY A 64 -6.58 -5.33 -10.16
N THR A 65 -7.05 -6.29 -9.37
CA THR A 65 -8.48 -6.46 -9.03
C THR A 65 -8.95 -5.60 -7.85
N SER A 66 -8.04 -4.85 -7.22
CA SER A 66 -8.31 -4.08 -6.01
C SER A 66 -8.47 -2.58 -6.30
N ARG A 67 -9.33 -1.90 -5.53
CA ARG A 67 -9.46 -0.43 -5.53
C ARG A 67 -9.03 0.13 -4.18
N PHE A 68 -8.06 1.03 -4.22
CA PHE A 68 -7.52 1.76 -3.08
C PHE A 68 -8.13 3.15 -3.02
N TYR A 69 -8.62 3.53 -1.84
CA TYR A 69 -9.13 4.87 -1.56
C TYR A 69 -8.12 5.62 -0.71
N SER A 70 -7.98 6.92 -0.93
CA SER A 70 -7.14 7.81 -0.11
C SER A 70 -7.70 9.22 -0.07
N MET A 71 -7.40 9.95 1.00
CA MET A 71 -7.64 11.39 1.09
C MET A 71 -6.30 12.10 0.97
N ILE A 72 -6.13 12.87 -0.11
CA ILE A 72 -4.90 13.61 -0.38
C ILE A 72 -5.17 15.08 -0.12
N GLN A 73 -4.70 15.60 1.03
CA GLN A 73 -4.98 16.98 1.43
C GLN A 73 -4.51 18.05 0.42
N SER A 74 -3.48 17.77 -0.37
CA SER A 74 -2.99 18.68 -1.43
C SER A 74 -3.90 18.73 -2.66
N ARG A 75 -4.81 17.74 -2.82
CA ARG A 75 -5.80 17.70 -3.90
C ARG A 75 -7.16 18.24 -3.49
N LEU A 76 -7.38 18.46 -2.19
CA LEU A 76 -8.56 19.14 -1.70
C LEU A 76 -8.48 20.62 -2.07
N ASP A 77 -9.60 21.21 -2.45
CA ASP A 77 -9.68 22.65 -2.60
C ASP A 77 -9.49 23.37 -1.25
N PRO A 78 -9.14 24.67 -1.26
CA PRO A 78 -8.84 25.41 -0.04
C PRO A 78 -10.00 25.48 0.98
N ALA A 79 -11.25 25.41 0.54
CA ALA A 79 -12.40 25.44 1.46
C ALA A 79 -12.57 24.09 2.16
N ALA A 80 -12.54 22.98 1.40
CA ALA A 80 -12.57 21.63 1.94
C ALA A 80 -11.43 21.37 2.92
N LYS A 81 -10.21 21.80 2.58
CA LYS A 81 -9.04 21.66 3.45
C LYS A 81 -9.25 22.36 4.80
N ARG A 82 -9.71 23.62 4.80
CA ARG A 82 -9.98 24.37 6.03
C ARG A 82 -11.08 23.72 6.87
N LEU A 83 -12.15 23.27 6.23
CA LEU A 83 -13.24 22.57 6.91
C LEU A 83 -12.77 21.26 7.54
N TRP A 84 -11.98 20.46 6.81
CA TRP A 84 -11.41 19.22 7.35
C TRP A 84 -10.53 19.47 8.57
N LEU A 85 -9.70 20.53 8.58
CA LEU A 85 -8.86 20.82 9.74
C LEU A 85 -9.67 21.04 11.02
N VAL A 86 -10.84 21.69 10.93
CA VAL A 86 -11.74 21.89 12.07
C VAL A 86 -12.39 20.58 12.51
N VAL A 87 -12.88 19.79 11.56
CA VAL A 87 -13.58 18.53 11.84
C VAL A 87 -12.62 17.46 12.36
N ARG A 88 -11.42 17.38 11.78
CA ARG A 88 -10.40 16.38 12.09
C ARG A 88 -10.03 16.37 13.56
N ASP A 89 -9.85 17.54 14.16
CA ASP A 89 -9.46 17.68 15.56
C ASP A 89 -10.47 16.99 16.48
N GLN A 90 -11.76 17.30 16.29
CA GLN A 90 -12.86 16.71 17.03
C GLN A 90 -13.01 15.20 16.78
N VAL A 91 -12.87 14.77 15.53
CA VAL A 91 -13.01 13.34 15.18
C VAL A 91 -11.84 12.54 15.74
N SER A 92 -10.63 13.09 15.73
CA SER A 92 -9.42 12.44 16.26
C SER A 92 -9.45 12.28 17.78
N ALA A 93 -10.12 13.19 18.48
CA ALA A 93 -10.36 13.10 19.92
C ALA A 93 -11.48 12.10 20.30
N SER A 94 -12.23 11.57 19.33
CA SER A 94 -13.32 10.64 19.63
C SER A 94 -12.81 9.30 20.19
N PRO A 95 -13.53 8.66 21.13
CA PRO A 95 -13.12 7.37 21.71
C PRO A 95 -12.92 6.24 20.67
N GLY A 96 -13.65 6.32 19.55
CA GLY A 96 -13.55 5.37 18.44
C GLY A 96 -12.30 5.53 17.59
N ALA A 97 -11.74 6.74 17.50
CA ALA A 97 -10.62 7.03 16.59
C ALA A 97 -9.35 6.23 16.94
N ALA A 98 -9.02 6.13 18.23
CA ALA A 98 -7.86 5.35 18.67
C ALA A 98 -8.03 3.83 18.39
N HIS A 99 -9.25 3.32 18.53
CA HIS A 99 -9.56 1.92 18.22
C HIS A 99 -9.48 1.63 16.72
N ASP A 100 -10.01 2.55 15.90
CA ASP A 100 -9.95 2.45 14.45
C ASP A 100 -8.51 2.53 13.94
N ALA A 101 -7.69 3.44 14.49
CA ALA A 101 -6.27 3.55 14.16
C ALA A 101 -5.52 2.24 14.45
N ARG A 102 -5.71 1.65 15.64
CA ARG A 102 -5.10 0.35 15.99
C ARG A 102 -5.51 -0.77 15.04
N ARG A 103 -6.81 -0.88 14.72
CA ARG A 103 -7.33 -1.89 13.78
C ARG A 103 -6.77 -1.69 12.38
N ARG A 104 -6.69 -0.45 11.91
CA ARG A 104 -6.07 -0.09 10.63
C ARG A 104 -4.63 -0.57 10.58
N ASP A 105 -3.84 -0.24 11.59
CA ASP A 105 -2.42 -0.57 11.62
C ASP A 105 -2.21 -2.09 11.62
N GLY A 106 -3.04 -2.84 12.35
CA GLY A 106 -3.06 -4.30 12.30
C GLY A 106 -3.39 -4.86 10.92
N ILE A 107 -4.44 -4.35 10.26
CA ILE A 107 -4.85 -4.81 8.92
C ILE A 107 -3.79 -4.48 7.87
N VAL A 108 -3.22 -3.27 7.90
CA VAL A 108 -2.16 -2.86 6.98
C VAL A 108 -0.91 -3.73 7.17
N ALA A 109 -0.51 -3.99 8.42
CA ALA A 109 0.61 -4.89 8.73
C ALA A 109 0.36 -6.31 8.19
N GLN A 110 -0.84 -6.85 8.39
CA GLN A 110 -1.22 -8.17 7.84
C GLN A 110 -1.18 -8.19 6.31
N ARG A 111 -1.67 -7.15 5.63
CA ARG A 111 -1.58 -7.05 4.15
C ARG A 111 -0.14 -7.04 3.67
N VAL A 112 0.73 -6.26 4.32
CA VAL A 112 2.15 -6.17 3.95
C VAL A 112 2.85 -7.51 4.17
N ALA A 113 2.57 -8.19 5.29
CA ALA A 113 3.08 -9.54 5.55
C ALA A 113 2.58 -10.57 4.52
N ALA A 114 1.28 -10.57 4.21
CA ALA A 114 0.68 -11.48 3.23
C ALA A 114 1.19 -11.23 1.80
N ARG A 115 1.60 -10.00 1.46
CA ARG A 115 2.29 -9.71 0.19
C ARG A 115 3.69 -10.33 0.17
N ARG A 116 4.47 -10.20 1.25
CA ARG A 116 5.80 -10.82 1.36
C ARG A 116 5.73 -12.35 1.26
N ASN A 117 4.82 -12.96 2.01
CA ASN A 117 4.66 -14.42 1.99
C ASN A 117 4.21 -14.92 0.61
N ARG A 118 3.22 -14.30 -0.03
CA ARG A 118 2.80 -14.73 -1.39
C ARG A 118 3.90 -14.62 -2.43
N SER A 119 4.74 -13.59 -2.36
CA SER A 119 5.92 -13.52 -3.21
C SER A 119 6.84 -14.71 -2.89
N GLN A 120 7.23 -14.92 -1.63
CA GLN A 120 8.09 -16.04 -1.24
C GLN A 120 7.51 -17.42 -1.61
N ASP A 121 6.21 -17.63 -1.45
CA ASP A 121 5.52 -18.89 -1.77
C ASP A 121 5.42 -19.12 -3.28
N PHE A 122 5.01 -18.10 -4.05
CA PHE A 122 4.96 -18.18 -5.52
C PHE A 122 6.34 -18.47 -6.10
N PHE A 123 7.35 -17.80 -5.56
CA PHE A 123 8.71 -17.98 -6.00
C PHE A 123 9.24 -19.35 -5.55
N SER A 124 9.13 -19.76 -4.29
CA SER A 124 9.61 -21.08 -3.82
C SER A 124 9.00 -22.28 -4.54
N THR A 125 7.69 -22.25 -4.83
CA THR A 125 7.04 -23.32 -5.61
C THR A 125 7.41 -23.29 -7.10
N SER A 126 7.70 -22.11 -7.65
CA SER A 126 8.08 -21.97 -9.06
C SER A 126 9.59 -22.04 -9.30
N HIS A 127 10.44 -21.90 -8.26
CA HIS A 127 11.90 -21.77 -8.37
C HIS A 127 12.56 -23.00 -8.97
N ALA A 128 12.17 -24.21 -8.55
CA ALA A 128 12.73 -25.44 -9.11
C ALA A 128 12.41 -25.58 -10.61
N ALA A 129 11.19 -25.22 -11.01
CA ALA A 129 10.77 -25.24 -12.41
C ALA A 129 11.41 -24.10 -13.23
N TRP A 130 11.59 -22.92 -12.64
CA TRP A 130 12.25 -21.78 -13.28
C TRP A 130 13.75 -21.98 -13.49
N ASP A 131 14.46 -22.53 -12.50
CA ASP A 131 15.90 -22.80 -12.62
C ASP A 131 16.15 -23.92 -13.64
N ALA A 132 15.29 -24.95 -13.67
CA ALA A 132 15.33 -26.00 -14.70
C ALA A 132 15.06 -25.44 -16.11
N MET A 133 13.98 -24.67 -16.28
CA MET A 133 13.62 -24.05 -17.56
C MET A 133 14.69 -23.06 -18.04
N ARG A 134 15.28 -22.28 -17.13
CA ARG A 134 16.36 -21.36 -17.46
C ARG A 134 17.62 -22.11 -17.91
N SER A 135 17.98 -23.19 -17.22
CA SER A 135 19.12 -24.02 -17.61
C SER A 135 18.91 -24.68 -18.97
N GLU A 136 17.69 -25.11 -19.30
CA GLU A 136 17.35 -25.66 -20.61
C GLU A 136 17.38 -24.60 -21.73
N MET A 137 16.86 -23.39 -21.47
CA MET A 137 16.74 -22.36 -22.50
C MET A 137 17.98 -21.49 -22.69
N ILE A 138 18.77 -21.25 -21.64
CA ILE A 138 19.86 -20.26 -21.62
C ILE A 138 21.21 -20.91 -21.21
N GLY A 139 21.23 -22.19 -20.82
CA GLY A 139 22.44 -22.88 -20.37
C GLY A 139 22.83 -22.58 -18.93
N SER A 140 23.94 -23.15 -18.46
CA SER A 140 24.47 -22.92 -17.11
C SER A 140 25.19 -21.57 -17.00
N ARG A 141 25.21 -20.99 -15.79
CA ARG A 141 25.55 -19.58 -15.44
C ARG A 141 26.99 -19.10 -15.72
N THR A 142 27.68 -19.54 -16.77
CA THR A 142 29.02 -19.03 -17.09
C THR A 142 29.05 -17.52 -17.36
N ASP A 143 27.96 -16.95 -17.88
CA ASP A 143 27.93 -15.54 -18.31
C ASP A 143 27.84 -14.54 -17.15
N LEU A 144 27.22 -14.93 -16.03
CA LEU A 144 27.09 -14.08 -14.84
C LEU A 144 28.40 -13.99 -14.04
N LEU A 145 29.26 -15.01 -14.12
CA LEU A 145 30.58 -14.99 -13.49
C LEU A 145 31.51 -13.98 -14.18
N ALA A 146 31.39 -13.81 -15.50
CA ALA A 146 32.15 -12.79 -16.24
C ALA A 146 31.79 -11.35 -15.81
N LEU A 147 30.58 -11.13 -15.30
CA LEU A 147 30.17 -9.83 -14.76
C LEU A 147 30.79 -9.55 -13.38
N LEU A 148 31.31 -10.56 -12.67
CA LEU A 148 31.96 -10.36 -11.37
C LEU A 148 33.25 -9.53 -11.49
N ASP A 149 33.99 -9.67 -12.60
CA ASP A 149 35.20 -8.88 -12.87
C ASP A 149 34.93 -7.38 -13.08
N LEU A 150 33.66 -7.00 -13.27
CA LEU A 150 33.24 -5.60 -13.41
C LEU A 150 32.81 -4.98 -12.07
N LEU A 151 32.80 -5.76 -10.99
CA LEU A 151 32.36 -5.30 -9.68
C LEU A 151 33.51 -4.67 -8.90
N ASP A 152 33.19 -3.61 -8.18
CA ASP A 152 34.09 -2.98 -7.22
C ASP A 152 33.79 -3.51 -5.82
N GLU A 153 34.83 -3.98 -5.15
CA GLU A 153 34.78 -4.53 -3.79
C GLU A 153 34.18 -3.57 -2.76
N ARG A 154 34.09 -2.27 -3.04
CA ARG A 154 33.54 -1.25 -2.13
C ARG A 154 32.02 -1.08 -2.27
N TRP A 155 31.39 -1.71 -3.25
CA TRP A 155 29.99 -1.49 -3.54
C TRP A 155 29.06 -2.09 -2.50
N THR A 156 27.92 -1.42 -2.30
CA THR A 156 26.75 -1.98 -1.63
C THR A 156 25.72 -2.33 -2.69
N VAL A 157 25.39 -3.60 -2.80
CA VAL A 157 24.46 -4.12 -3.80
C VAL A 157 23.12 -4.42 -3.15
N GLY A 158 22.03 -3.91 -3.72
CA GLY A 158 20.68 -4.25 -3.30
C GLY A 158 20.08 -5.35 -4.18
N ASP A 159 19.66 -6.46 -3.57
CA ASP A 159 18.83 -7.46 -4.24
C ASP A 159 17.39 -6.96 -4.25
N LEU A 160 16.97 -6.44 -5.41
CA LEU A 160 15.59 -6.00 -5.64
C LEU A 160 14.74 -7.10 -6.30
N GLY A 161 15.29 -8.31 -6.39
CA GLY A 161 14.67 -9.46 -7.02
C GLY A 161 13.95 -10.38 -6.04
N CYS A 162 13.24 -11.33 -6.63
CA CYS A 162 12.50 -12.38 -5.94
C CYS A 162 13.01 -13.79 -6.35
N GLY A 163 14.25 -13.85 -6.84
CA GLY A 163 14.93 -15.07 -7.24
C GLY A 163 15.35 -15.94 -6.06
N THR A 164 16.09 -17.01 -6.33
CA THR A 164 16.59 -17.95 -5.30
C THR A 164 17.68 -17.37 -4.40
N GLY A 165 18.07 -16.09 -4.58
CA GLY A 165 19.17 -15.47 -3.84
C GLY A 165 20.57 -15.91 -4.29
N HIS A 166 20.71 -16.97 -5.10
CA HIS A 166 22.01 -17.50 -5.52
C HIS A 166 22.94 -16.48 -6.21
N VAL A 167 22.41 -15.50 -6.95
CA VAL A 167 23.26 -14.45 -7.56
C VAL A 167 23.78 -13.51 -6.47
N SER A 168 22.90 -13.07 -5.58
CA SER A 168 23.23 -12.23 -4.43
C SER A 168 24.23 -12.88 -3.50
N GLU A 169 24.14 -14.20 -3.31
CA GLU A 169 25.12 -15.01 -2.57
C GLU A 169 26.48 -15.07 -3.28
N ALA A 170 26.50 -15.30 -4.60
CA ALA A 170 27.75 -15.27 -5.37
C ALA A 170 28.42 -13.88 -5.36
N LEU A 171 27.61 -12.80 -5.41
CA LEU A 171 28.09 -11.42 -5.36
C LEU A 171 28.68 -11.06 -3.99
N ALA A 172 28.17 -11.63 -2.89
CA ALA A 172 28.63 -11.32 -1.54
C ALA A 172 30.12 -11.58 -1.31
N ALA A 173 30.74 -12.46 -2.11
CA ALA A 173 32.19 -12.70 -2.06
C ALA A 173 33.02 -11.59 -2.73
N SER A 174 32.40 -10.75 -3.57
CA SER A 174 33.09 -9.78 -4.44
C SER A 174 32.73 -8.31 -4.14
N VAL A 175 31.82 -8.05 -3.19
CA VAL A 175 31.39 -6.68 -2.82
C VAL A 175 31.35 -6.50 -1.30
N ALA A 176 31.43 -5.25 -0.82
CA ALA A 176 31.48 -4.93 0.61
C ALA A 176 30.21 -5.34 1.36
N ARG A 177 29.04 -5.24 0.72
CA ARG A 177 27.76 -5.58 1.33
C ARG A 177 26.69 -5.89 0.29
N VAL A 178 25.90 -6.91 0.58
CA VAL A 178 24.64 -7.20 -0.13
C VAL A 178 23.47 -6.94 0.82
N ILE A 179 22.43 -6.26 0.35
CA ILE A 179 21.19 -5.98 1.08
C ILE A 179 20.07 -6.73 0.37
N ALA A 180 19.43 -7.67 1.06
CA ALA A 180 18.25 -8.43 0.60
C ALA A 180 16.97 -7.97 1.31
#